data_AF-A0A9P1HYN3-F1
#
_entry.id   AF-A0A9P1HYN3-F1
#
_cell.length_a   1.000
_cell.length_b   1.000
_cell.length_c   1.000
_cell.angle_alpha   90.00
_cell.angle_beta   90.00
_cell.angle_gamma   90.00
#
_symmetry.space_group_name_H-M   'P 1'
#
loop_
_entity.id
_entity.type
_entity.pdbx_description
1 polymer ?
#
loop_
_entity_poly.entity_id
_entity_poly.type
_entity_poly.pdbx_seq_one_letter_code
_entity_poly.pdbx_strand_id
1 'polypeptide(L)'
;MRLLPLLPIVILAAPLPKSAEFDRTVQYLYQYGYLGTPQPSLHELRTALVVFQEVAGVPMTGELDDETLLATRRPRCGQGDTQRAKNRQKRFAISQQSKWPKRHFTGDNEIHLKWFISKYTKDLKEKVIRSTVHKAFQLWATQSNVKSVPKVTLHFEEVHAKDDADINILWDEGEHGDSHKFDGSRGNRDNILAHTFFPGHSQPLNGDIHFDDAEDWEVDLEKVKTHDRRFFPYVLAHEIGHALGLQHSRKPEALMNPYYSDTPLDELQLDIDDKCGINWNYAGPSDFCLFVWLMSDVIHMRKNNSDYHHVYSSDHILPSNERIRKKLNILSDVSIPRCTRTNDVEQFAEKRLHRMLQFPPEEAKIFSRVVCNFLAGLHVYRAERAKKAENDPDFQYEETIEKEFHSVSKTVSEFSHSSANSIRRMARQAEEDQSQHKPNIFDPNYFDAEFFDGFFNQYLQLNGQ
;
A
#
# COMPACT_ATOMS: atom_id res chain seq x y z
N MET A 1 24.94 -60.78 13.31
CA MET A 1 24.35 -59.43 13.20
C MET A 1 25.48 -58.42 13.18
N ARG A 2 25.85 -57.88 12.01
CA ARG A 2 26.79 -56.77 11.88
C ARG A 2 25.98 -55.48 11.76
N LEU A 3 26.20 -54.54 12.68
CA LEU A 3 25.62 -53.20 12.67
C LEU A 3 26.23 -52.40 11.50
N LEU A 4 25.37 -51.86 10.63
CA LEU A 4 25.74 -50.86 9.63
C LEU A 4 25.81 -49.48 10.31
N PRO A 5 26.81 -48.63 10.02
CA PRO A 5 26.88 -47.29 10.59
C PRO A 5 25.89 -46.36 9.88
N LEU A 6 25.18 -45.54 10.65
CA LEU A 6 24.36 -44.43 10.16
C LEU A 6 25.30 -43.36 9.59
N LEU A 7 25.19 -43.08 8.30
CA LEU A 7 25.80 -41.91 7.67
C LEU A 7 25.06 -40.65 8.14
N PRO A 8 25.77 -39.54 8.46
CA PRO A 8 25.11 -38.30 8.80
C PRO A 8 24.42 -37.74 7.56
N ILE A 9 23.15 -37.38 7.70
CA ILE A 9 22.42 -36.60 6.70
C ILE A 9 23.04 -35.20 6.70
N VAL A 10 23.96 -34.97 5.77
CA VAL A 10 24.38 -33.61 5.42
C VAL A 10 23.21 -33.00 4.67
N ILE A 11 22.47 -32.11 5.32
CA ILE A 11 21.55 -31.21 4.62
C ILE A 11 22.44 -30.31 3.77
N LEU A 12 22.60 -30.65 2.49
CA LEU A 12 23.17 -29.73 1.50
C LEU A 12 22.22 -28.53 1.44
N ALA A 13 22.62 -27.41 2.04
CA ALA A 13 22.05 -26.12 1.67
C ALA A 13 22.26 -25.97 0.16
N ALA A 14 21.17 -25.81 -0.59
CA ALA A 14 21.25 -25.50 -2.01
C ALA A 14 22.17 -24.28 -2.19
N PRO A 15 23.15 -24.33 -3.10
CA PRO A 15 24.04 -23.19 -3.31
C PRO A 15 23.19 -22.01 -3.79
N LEU A 16 23.34 -20.86 -3.12
CA LEU A 16 22.83 -19.57 -3.61
C LEU A 16 23.23 -19.43 -5.10
N PRO A 17 22.31 -19.03 -6.00
CA PRO A 17 22.63 -18.86 -7.41
C PRO A 17 23.73 -17.79 -7.54
N LYS A 18 24.97 -18.24 -7.75
CA LYS A 18 26.10 -17.37 -8.11
C LYS A 18 26.05 -17.16 -9.62
N SER A 19 25.86 -15.92 -10.11
CA SER A 19 26.67 -15.41 -11.24
C SER A 19 26.38 -13.98 -11.71
N ALA A 20 25.15 -13.46 -11.70
CA ALA A 20 24.88 -12.05 -12.07
C ALA A 20 23.46 -11.61 -11.70
N GLU A 21 22.50 -12.53 -11.82
CA GLU A 21 21.10 -12.27 -11.51
C GLU A 21 20.89 -12.01 -10.02
N PHE A 22 21.60 -12.75 -9.14
CA PHE A 22 21.59 -12.49 -7.71
C PHE A 22 22.03 -11.06 -7.36
N ASP A 23 23.17 -10.61 -7.92
CA ASP A 23 23.70 -9.27 -7.65
C ASP A 23 22.73 -8.19 -8.16
N ARG A 24 22.10 -8.41 -9.32
CA ARG A 24 21.05 -7.53 -9.84
C ARG A 24 19.83 -7.47 -8.94
N THR A 25 19.34 -8.62 -8.46
CA THR A 25 18.20 -8.64 -7.55
C THR A 25 18.51 -7.94 -6.24
N VAL A 26 19.70 -8.14 -5.67
CA VAL A 26 20.12 -7.42 -4.45
C VAL A 26 20.16 -5.92 -4.71
N GLN A 27 20.68 -5.50 -5.86
CA GLN A 27 20.71 -4.09 -6.24
C GLN A 27 19.31 -3.52 -6.44
N TYR A 28 18.41 -4.26 -7.08
CA TYR A 28 17.00 -3.91 -7.27
C TYR A 28 16.30 -3.74 -5.89
N LEU A 29 16.43 -4.73 -5.01
CA LEU A 29 15.84 -4.69 -3.67
C LEU A 29 16.40 -3.53 -2.83
N TYR A 30 17.67 -3.18 -3.01
CA TYR A 30 18.28 -2.00 -2.40
C TYR A 30 17.75 -0.68 -2.99
N GLN A 31 17.64 -0.61 -4.32
CA GLN A 31 17.12 0.54 -5.06
C GLN A 31 15.72 0.90 -4.58
N TYR A 32 14.81 -0.07 -4.55
CA TYR A 32 13.41 0.13 -4.12
C TYR A 32 13.22 0.08 -2.59
N GLY A 33 14.31 -0.02 -1.82
CA GLY A 33 14.32 0.23 -0.38
C GLY A 33 14.07 -1.00 0.51
N TYR A 34 13.71 -2.14 -0.06
CA TYR A 34 13.52 -3.40 0.68
C TYR A 34 14.76 -3.81 1.47
N LEU A 35 15.94 -3.43 0.98
CA LEU A 35 17.21 -3.56 1.67
C LEU A 35 17.78 -2.20 2.10
N GLY A 36 18.31 -2.15 3.32
CA GLY A 36 19.04 -0.98 3.83
C GLY A 36 20.51 -0.93 3.41
N THR A 37 21.03 -2.00 2.79
CA THR A 37 22.43 -2.12 2.36
C THR A 37 22.50 -2.99 1.10
N PRO A 38 23.43 -2.71 0.14
CA PRO A 38 23.67 -3.57 -1.01
C PRO A 38 24.39 -4.88 -0.65
N GLN A 39 24.75 -5.09 0.62
CA GLN A 39 25.40 -6.31 1.13
C GLN A 39 24.61 -6.87 2.32
N PRO A 40 23.41 -7.42 2.09
CA PRO A 40 22.56 -7.93 3.16
C PRO A 40 23.05 -9.27 3.70
N SER A 41 22.71 -9.57 4.96
CA SER A 41 22.76 -10.94 5.45
C SER A 41 21.70 -11.83 4.77
N LEU A 42 21.87 -13.15 4.81
CA LEU A 42 20.88 -14.08 4.23
C LEU A 42 19.50 -13.92 4.88
N HIS A 43 19.44 -13.60 6.17
CA HIS A 43 18.19 -13.35 6.86
C HIS A 43 17.51 -12.07 6.37
N GLU A 44 18.26 -10.96 6.29
CA GLU A 44 17.75 -9.69 5.74
C GLU A 44 17.26 -9.84 4.30
N LEU A 45 17.99 -10.61 3.47
CA LEU A 45 17.58 -10.88 2.09
C LEU A 45 16.27 -11.67 2.03
N ARG A 46 16.13 -12.76 2.81
CA ARG A 46 14.88 -13.54 2.84
C ARG A 46 13.70 -12.71 3.29
N THR A 47 13.87 -11.88 4.32
CA THR A 47 12.82 -10.97 4.78
C THR A 47 12.45 -9.95 3.70
N ALA A 48 13.44 -9.39 3.00
CA ALA A 48 13.19 -8.46 1.90
C ALA A 48 12.47 -9.13 0.73
N LEU A 49 12.84 -10.36 0.38
CA LEU A 49 12.20 -11.13 -0.69
C LEU A 49 10.73 -11.41 -0.40
N VAL A 50 10.37 -11.78 0.84
CA VAL A 50 8.95 -11.97 1.21
C VAL A 50 8.13 -10.71 0.97
N VAL A 51 8.63 -9.55 1.39
CA VAL A 51 7.92 -8.27 1.22
C VAL A 51 7.88 -7.85 -0.25
N PHE A 52 8.96 -8.10 -1.00
CA PHE A 52 8.99 -7.85 -2.44
C PHE A 52 7.96 -8.71 -3.19
N GLN A 53 7.91 -10.01 -2.88
CA GLN A 53 6.99 -10.96 -3.50
C GLN A 53 5.53 -10.60 -3.23
N GLU A 54 5.22 -10.13 -2.02
CA GLU A 54 3.91 -9.57 -1.65
C GLU A 54 3.52 -8.43 -2.60
N VAL A 55 4.37 -7.40 -2.69
CA VAL A 55 4.14 -6.21 -3.51
C VAL A 55 4.06 -6.55 -5.00
N ALA A 56 4.87 -7.50 -5.45
CA ALA A 56 4.87 -8.04 -6.79
C ALA A 56 3.64 -8.93 -7.09
N GLY A 57 2.88 -9.35 -6.09
CA GLY A 57 1.76 -10.27 -6.28
C GLY A 57 2.18 -11.67 -6.73
N VAL A 58 3.40 -12.11 -6.37
CA VAL A 58 3.93 -13.46 -6.64
C VAL A 58 3.99 -14.28 -5.33
N PRO A 59 4.13 -15.61 -5.36
CA PRO A 59 4.21 -16.43 -4.16
C PRO A 59 5.32 -15.98 -3.19
N MET A 60 4.96 -15.78 -1.93
CA MET A 60 5.87 -15.33 -0.88
C MET A 60 6.75 -16.45 -0.33
N THR A 61 7.63 -17.00 -1.16
CA THR A 61 8.55 -18.09 -0.82
C THR A 61 9.71 -17.61 0.07
N GLY A 62 10.07 -16.33 -0.01
CA GLY A 62 11.31 -15.78 0.55
C GLY A 62 12.56 -16.27 -0.17
N GLU A 63 12.40 -16.90 -1.33
CA GLU A 63 13.46 -17.46 -2.15
C GLU A 63 13.56 -16.72 -3.48
N LEU A 64 14.75 -16.73 -4.09
CA LEU A 64 14.97 -16.14 -5.41
C LEU A 64 14.64 -17.19 -6.50
N ASP A 65 13.35 -17.47 -6.65
CA ASP A 65 12.82 -18.37 -7.69
C ASP A 65 12.62 -17.63 -9.04
N ASP A 66 12.33 -18.41 -10.09
CA ASP A 66 12.17 -17.87 -11.45
C ASP A 66 11.05 -16.81 -11.53
N GLU A 67 9.97 -16.99 -10.79
CA GLU A 67 8.85 -16.05 -10.75
C GLU A 67 9.25 -14.72 -10.10
N THR A 68 10.00 -14.79 -9.00
CA THR A 68 10.60 -13.63 -8.34
C THR A 68 11.61 -12.91 -9.24
N LEU A 69 12.43 -13.65 -9.98
CA LEU A 69 13.36 -13.10 -10.95
C LEU A 69 12.63 -12.38 -12.09
N LEU A 70 11.56 -12.97 -12.63
CA LEU A 70 10.73 -12.33 -13.65
C LEU A 70 10.02 -11.08 -13.10
N ALA A 71 9.58 -11.11 -11.83
CA ALA A 71 8.93 -9.98 -11.19
C ALA A 71 9.84 -8.74 -11.08
N THR A 72 11.16 -8.93 -10.92
CA THR A 72 12.13 -7.80 -10.93
C THR A 72 12.29 -7.14 -12.30
N ARG A 73 11.83 -7.78 -13.37
CA ARG A 73 11.95 -7.30 -14.77
C ARG A 73 10.65 -6.69 -15.30
N ARG A 74 9.55 -6.76 -14.56
CA ARG A 74 8.28 -6.18 -14.98
C ARG A 74 8.35 -4.66 -14.95
N PRO A 75 7.70 -3.96 -15.90
CA PRO A 75 7.59 -2.51 -15.90
C PRO A 75 6.92 -2.02 -14.62
N ARG A 76 7.44 -0.94 -14.04
CA ARG A 76 6.96 -0.41 -12.77
C ARG A 76 7.29 1.07 -12.59
N CYS A 77 6.74 1.66 -11.54
CA CYS A 77 7.08 2.99 -11.07
C CYS A 77 8.51 3.05 -10.52
N GLY A 78 9.22 4.15 -10.82
CA GLY A 78 10.58 4.43 -10.36
C GLY A 78 10.69 4.81 -8.89
N GLN A 79 9.58 5.07 -8.20
CA GLN A 79 9.58 5.41 -6.78
C GLN A 79 9.93 4.21 -5.89
N GLY A 80 10.61 4.49 -4.77
CA GLY A 80 10.95 3.46 -3.79
C GLY A 80 9.73 2.93 -3.04
N ASP A 81 9.64 1.61 -2.85
CA ASP A 81 8.51 0.93 -2.21
C ASP A 81 8.53 1.06 -0.68
N THR A 82 9.73 1.15 -0.09
CA THR A 82 9.86 1.21 1.37
C THR A 82 10.89 2.25 1.80
N GLN A 83 10.64 2.87 2.96
CA GLN A 83 11.55 3.88 3.52
C GLN A 83 12.83 3.22 4.05
N ARG A 84 13.98 3.52 3.44
CA ARG A 84 15.30 3.03 3.86
C ARG A 84 15.59 3.44 5.31
N ALA A 85 15.56 2.49 6.24
CA ALA A 85 16.05 2.70 7.60
C ALA A 85 17.50 2.24 7.71
N LYS A 86 18.42 3.16 8.06
CA LYS A 86 19.65 2.99 8.87
C LYS A 86 20.56 4.25 8.74
N ASN A 87 20.38 5.23 9.63
CA ASN A 87 21.37 6.21 10.11
C ASN A 87 22.30 6.97 9.13
N ARG A 88 21.86 8.13 8.64
CA ARG A 88 22.49 9.48 8.80
C ARG A 88 21.63 10.47 7.99
N GLN A 89 20.80 11.23 8.70
CA GLN A 89 20.03 12.32 8.11
C GLN A 89 20.92 13.39 7.47
N LYS A 90 20.45 13.89 6.31
CA LYS A 90 20.51 15.25 5.70
C LYS A 90 20.84 15.13 4.21
N ARG A 91 20.04 15.61 3.24
CA ARG A 91 19.06 16.72 3.18
C ARG A 91 17.83 16.23 2.37
N PHE A 92 16.60 16.56 2.79
CA PHE A 92 15.31 16.08 2.22
C PHE A 92 14.96 14.61 2.55
N ALA A 93 14.50 14.38 3.78
CA ALA A 93 13.75 13.18 4.10
C ALA A 93 12.38 13.28 3.40
N ILE A 94 12.32 12.73 2.19
CA ILE A 94 11.14 12.54 1.36
C ILE A 94 9.99 12.02 2.26
N SER A 95 8.84 12.70 2.28
CA SER A 95 7.51 12.20 2.71
C SER A 95 6.94 12.31 4.13
N GLN A 96 7.64 12.80 5.17
CA GLN A 96 6.94 12.94 6.48
C GLN A 96 5.82 14.01 6.46
N GLN A 97 5.70 14.79 5.38
CA GLN A 97 4.59 15.72 5.10
C GLN A 97 4.34 15.86 3.59
N SER A 98 4.19 14.76 2.82
CA SER A 98 3.84 14.85 1.38
C SER A 98 2.39 15.31 1.18
N LYS A 99 2.13 16.58 1.51
CA LYS A 99 0.84 17.25 1.38
C LYS A 99 1.11 18.58 0.71
N TRP A 100 0.21 18.97 -0.19
CA TRP A 100 0.20 20.33 -0.69
C TRP A 100 0.07 21.34 0.48
N PRO A 101 0.78 22.47 0.45
CA PRO A 101 0.66 23.49 1.50
C PRO A 101 -0.71 24.16 1.50
N LYS A 102 -1.09 24.75 2.63
CA LYS A 102 -2.40 25.41 2.84
C LYS A 102 -2.80 26.42 1.76
N ARG A 103 -1.85 27.01 1.02
CA ARG A 103 -2.13 27.93 -0.08
C ARG A 103 -2.93 27.31 -1.24
N HIS A 104 -2.89 25.98 -1.39
CA HIS A 104 -3.68 25.26 -2.41
C HIS A 104 -5.07 24.88 -1.90
N PHE A 105 -5.44 25.29 -0.68
CA PHE A 105 -6.74 24.98 -0.09
C PHE A 105 -7.67 26.19 -0.18
N THR A 106 -8.85 25.99 -0.76
CA THR A 106 -9.91 27.02 -0.89
C THR A 106 -10.97 26.93 0.21
N GLY A 107 -10.96 25.84 0.98
CA GLY A 107 -11.86 25.58 2.09
C GLY A 107 -11.32 24.45 2.98
N ASP A 108 -12.18 23.92 3.85
CA ASP A 108 -11.85 22.75 4.67
C ASP A 108 -11.76 21.51 3.77
N ASN A 109 -10.56 20.93 3.66
CA ASN A 109 -10.27 19.72 2.88
C ASN A 109 -10.58 19.83 1.37
N GLU A 110 -10.63 21.04 0.84
CA GLU A 110 -10.82 21.32 -0.60
C GLU A 110 -9.52 21.83 -1.19
N ILE A 111 -8.98 21.11 -2.18
CA ILE A 111 -7.66 21.35 -2.77
C ILE A 111 -7.81 21.72 -4.24
N HIS A 112 -7.13 22.77 -4.66
CA HIS A 112 -7.09 23.26 -6.02
C HIS A 112 -5.65 23.18 -6.54
N LEU A 113 -5.44 22.36 -7.56
CA LEU A 113 -4.14 22.13 -8.18
C LEU A 113 -4.19 22.46 -9.67
N LYS A 114 -3.19 23.20 -10.13
CA LYS A 114 -3.02 23.58 -11.52
C LYS A 114 -2.02 22.66 -12.20
N TRP A 115 -2.27 22.28 -13.45
CA TRP A 115 -1.35 21.43 -14.20
C TRP A 115 -1.05 21.96 -15.59
N PHE A 116 0.12 21.61 -16.10
CA PHE A 116 0.59 21.98 -17.44
C PHE A 116 1.40 20.85 -18.06
N ILE A 117 1.35 20.72 -19.39
CA ILE A 117 2.18 19.78 -20.13
C ILE A 117 3.24 20.58 -20.89
N SER A 118 4.50 20.45 -20.46
CA SER A 118 5.61 21.23 -21.00
C SER A 118 6.30 20.60 -22.21
N LYS A 119 6.27 19.27 -22.31
CA LYS A 119 6.83 18.52 -23.43
C LYS A 119 5.93 17.32 -23.69
N TYR A 120 5.71 16.98 -24.95
CA TYR A 120 4.86 15.87 -25.37
C TYR A 120 5.70 14.81 -26.07
N THR A 121 5.36 13.54 -25.85
CA THR A 121 5.84 12.44 -26.70
C THR A 121 5.32 12.57 -28.13
N LYS A 122 6.07 12.02 -29.09
CA LYS A 122 5.66 11.95 -30.50
C LYS A 122 4.80 10.73 -30.83
N ASP A 123 4.69 9.78 -29.91
CA ASP A 123 3.96 8.52 -30.13
C ASP A 123 2.44 8.75 -30.22
N LEU A 124 1.97 9.77 -29.52
CA LEU A 124 0.56 10.09 -29.36
C LEU A 124 0.29 11.53 -29.79
N LYS A 125 -0.90 11.78 -30.34
CA LYS A 125 -1.34 13.14 -30.66
C LYS A 125 -1.54 13.94 -29.38
N GLU A 126 -1.07 15.19 -29.34
CA GLU A 126 -1.22 16.07 -28.17
C GLU A 126 -2.66 16.15 -27.64
N LYS A 127 -3.66 16.21 -28.54
CA LYS A 127 -5.08 16.21 -28.16
C LYS A 127 -5.49 14.96 -27.38
N VAL A 128 -4.94 13.80 -27.75
CA VAL A 128 -5.20 12.53 -27.07
C VAL A 128 -4.54 12.55 -25.70
N ILE A 129 -3.26 12.96 -25.64
CA ILE A 129 -2.51 13.10 -24.38
C ILE A 129 -3.27 14.02 -23.40
N ARG A 130 -3.63 15.24 -23.82
CA ARG A 130 -4.38 16.19 -23.02
C ARG A 130 -5.71 15.62 -22.53
N SER A 131 -6.47 14.96 -23.40
CA SER A 131 -7.73 14.33 -23.01
C SER A 131 -7.55 13.21 -21.98
N THR A 132 -6.47 12.43 -22.08
CA THR A 132 -6.15 11.40 -21.09
C THR A 132 -5.77 12.02 -19.75
N VAL A 133 -4.99 13.12 -19.76
CA VAL A 133 -4.62 13.86 -18.55
C VAL A 133 -5.84 14.40 -17.81
N HIS A 134 -6.78 15.04 -18.52
CA HIS A 134 -8.05 15.47 -17.94
C HIS A 134 -8.82 14.32 -17.28
N LYS A 135 -8.92 13.16 -17.96
CA LYS A 135 -9.63 11.98 -17.42
C LYS A 135 -8.95 11.40 -16.17
N ALA A 136 -7.62 11.33 -16.16
CA ALA A 136 -6.87 10.78 -15.03
C ALA A 136 -6.99 11.68 -13.78
N PHE A 137 -6.96 13.01 -13.94
CA PHE A 137 -7.27 13.93 -12.83
C PHE A 137 -8.72 13.80 -12.38
N GLN A 138 -9.66 13.65 -13.32
CA GLN A 138 -11.07 13.46 -13.01
C GLN A 138 -11.34 12.17 -12.24
N LEU A 139 -10.60 11.09 -12.50
CA LEU A 139 -10.67 9.85 -11.73
C LEU A 139 -10.46 10.12 -10.23
N TRP A 140 -9.36 10.77 -9.88
CA TRP A 140 -9.05 11.14 -8.48
C TRP A 140 -10.08 12.11 -7.89
N ALA A 141 -10.53 13.10 -8.67
CA ALA A 141 -11.53 14.06 -8.21
C ALA A 141 -12.89 13.42 -7.89
N THR A 142 -13.26 12.35 -8.59
CA THR A 142 -14.59 11.75 -8.50
C THR A 142 -14.65 10.53 -7.58
N GLN A 143 -13.59 9.71 -7.57
CA GLN A 143 -13.58 8.44 -6.85
C GLN A 143 -12.90 8.48 -5.48
N SER A 144 -12.27 9.59 -5.08
CA SER A 144 -11.58 9.71 -3.79
C SER A 144 -12.50 9.69 -2.57
N ASN A 145 -13.82 9.89 -2.71
CA ASN A 145 -14.72 10.05 -1.57
C ASN A 145 -15.21 8.71 -0.97
N VAL A 146 -15.20 8.59 0.36
CA VAL A 146 -15.77 7.46 1.11
C VAL A 146 -16.84 8.00 2.06
N LYS A 147 -18.08 7.50 1.95
CA LYS A 147 -19.25 8.04 2.68
C LYS A 147 -19.08 8.12 4.20
N SER A 148 -18.29 7.24 4.80
CA SER A 148 -18.09 7.13 6.25
C SER A 148 -16.83 7.83 6.77
N VAL A 149 -16.09 8.53 5.91
CA VAL A 149 -14.79 9.14 6.21
C VAL A 149 -14.87 10.65 5.93
N PRO A 150 -14.10 11.50 6.64
CA PRO A 150 -13.96 12.90 6.26
C PRO A 150 -13.65 13.05 4.77
N LYS A 151 -14.42 13.87 4.08
CA LYS A 151 -14.33 14.04 2.63
C LYS A 151 -13.19 14.99 2.27
N VAL A 152 -12.34 14.57 1.33
CA VAL A 152 -11.51 15.46 0.52
C VAL A 152 -12.22 15.82 -0.79
N THR A 153 -12.09 17.06 -1.25
CA THR A 153 -12.54 17.48 -2.58
C THR A 153 -11.33 17.96 -3.37
N LEU A 154 -11.11 17.38 -4.54
CA LEU A 154 -9.97 17.71 -5.41
C LEU A 154 -10.45 18.43 -6.67
N HIS A 155 -9.84 19.57 -6.95
CA HIS A 155 -10.06 20.37 -8.15
C HIS A 155 -8.78 20.47 -8.94
N PHE A 156 -8.87 20.23 -10.24
CA PHE A 156 -7.74 20.27 -11.16
C PHE A 156 -8.04 21.23 -12.32
N GLU A 157 -7.08 22.09 -12.63
CA GLU A 157 -7.20 23.10 -13.69
C GLU A 157 -6.00 23.03 -14.63
N GLU A 158 -6.24 22.90 -15.94
CA GLU A 158 -5.18 23.06 -16.94
C GLU A 158 -4.86 24.54 -17.12
N VAL A 159 -3.58 24.91 -17.00
CA VAL A 159 -3.11 26.28 -17.25
C VAL A 159 -2.40 26.40 -18.61
N HIS A 160 -2.08 27.64 -19.01
CA HIS A 160 -1.46 27.93 -20.31
C HIS A 160 0.06 28.12 -20.25
N ALA A 161 0.65 28.25 -19.06
CA ALA A 161 2.07 28.45 -18.86
C ALA A 161 2.58 27.58 -17.71
N LYS A 162 3.81 27.07 -17.86
CA LYS A 162 4.46 26.22 -16.86
C LYS A 162 4.61 26.93 -15.50
N ASP A 163 4.93 28.22 -15.51
CA ASP A 163 5.16 28.99 -14.28
C ASP A 163 3.89 29.19 -13.42
N ASP A 164 2.71 28.97 -14.01
CA ASP A 164 1.42 29.04 -13.32
C ASP A 164 0.94 27.67 -12.82
N ALA A 165 1.66 26.59 -13.15
CA ALA A 165 1.29 25.22 -12.82
C ALA A 165 1.85 24.80 -11.46
N ASP A 166 1.05 24.01 -10.73
CA ASP A 166 1.52 23.29 -9.55
C ASP A 166 2.18 21.97 -9.93
N ILE A 167 1.63 21.26 -10.93
CA ILE A 167 2.10 19.98 -11.45
C ILE A 167 2.48 20.16 -12.92
N ASN A 168 3.77 20.08 -13.23
CA ASN A 168 4.23 20.02 -14.61
C ASN A 168 4.40 18.57 -15.06
N ILE A 169 3.90 18.26 -16.26
CA ILE A 169 3.99 16.97 -16.91
C ILE A 169 4.93 17.08 -18.11
N LEU A 170 5.84 16.11 -18.27
CA LEU A 170 6.75 16.06 -19.41
C LEU A 170 7.17 14.64 -19.78
N TRP A 171 7.62 14.48 -21.02
CA TRP A 171 8.30 13.30 -21.53
C TRP A 171 9.75 13.66 -21.84
N ASP A 172 10.70 12.86 -21.36
CA ASP A 172 12.11 13.01 -21.71
C ASP A 172 12.87 11.68 -21.60
N GLU A 173 14.10 11.64 -22.10
CA GLU A 173 14.92 10.42 -22.10
C GLU A 173 16.17 10.60 -21.22
N GLY A 174 16.62 9.52 -20.58
CA GLY A 174 17.91 9.49 -19.88
C GLY A 174 18.07 10.58 -18.83
N GLU A 175 19.13 11.39 -18.91
CA GLU A 175 19.39 12.51 -18.00
C GLU A 175 18.64 13.77 -18.45
N HIS A 176 17.63 14.17 -17.67
CA HIS A 176 16.64 15.18 -18.09
C HIS A 176 16.43 16.31 -17.05
N GLY A 177 17.50 16.68 -16.35
CA GLY A 177 17.52 17.88 -15.50
C GLY A 177 17.16 17.66 -14.02
N ASP A 178 17.01 16.40 -13.59
CA ASP A 178 16.84 16.02 -12.19
C ASP A 178 17.84 14.91 -11.77
N SER A 179 17.73 14.41 -10.53
CA SER A 179 18.62 13.38 -9.98
C SER A 179 18.22 11.93 -10.32
N HIS A 180 17.13 11.72 -11.06
CA HIS A 180 16.50 10.44 -11.35
C HIS A 180 16.48 10.20 -12.86
N LYS A 181 17.65 9.87 -13.43
CA LYS A 181 17.73 9.54 -14.86
C LYS A 181 16.86 8.33 -15.21
N PHE A 182 16.27 8.34 -16.40
CA PHE A 182 15.63 7.16 -16.98
C PHE A 182 16.65 6.13 -17.47
N ASP A 183 16.21 4.89 -17.59
CA ASP A 183 17.01 3.73 -18.01
C ASP A 183 16.99 3.49 -19.53
N GLY A 184 16.06 4.15 -20.24
CA GLY A 184 15.94 4.15 -21.69
C GLY A 184 15.20 2.93 -22.23
N SER A 185 14.97 2.90 -23.55
CA SER A 185 14.14 1.88 -24.20
C SER A 185 14.63 0.47 -23.88
N ARG A 186 13.71 -0.43 -23.49
CA ARG A 186 13.90 -1.90 -23.36
C ARG A 186 15.35 -2.40 -23.48
N GLY A 187 15.99 -2.59 -22.33
CA GLY A 187 17.24 -3.34 -22.17
C GLY A 187 17.18 -4.32 -20.99
N ASN A 188 18.19 -5.17 -20.83
CA ASN A 188 18.34 -6.13 -19.70
C ASN A 188 18.58 -5.46 -18.33
N ARG A 189 17.93 -4.32 -18.04
CA ARG A 189 18.04 -3.51 -16.82
C ARG A 189 16.63 -3.15 -16.35
N ASP A 190 16.55 -2.42 -15.24
CA ASP A 190 15.30 -1.90 -14.70
C ASP A 190 14.47 -1.21 -15.80
N ASN A 191 13.14 -1.17 -15.65
CA ASN A 191 12.21 -0.62 -16.65
C ASN A 191 11.30 0.40 -15.96
N ILE A 192 11.88 1.57 -15.66
CA ILE A 192 11.23 2.70 -15.01
C ILE A 192 10.45 3.47 -16.07
N LEU A 193 9.12 3.38 -16.04
CA LEU A 193 8.31 4.08 -17.06
C LEU A 193 8.12 5.58 -16.74
N ALA A 194 8.08 5.90 -15.44
CA ALA A 194 7.81 7.23 -14.96
C ALA A 194 8.28 7.40 -13.51
N HIS A 195 8.42 8.66 -13.11
CA HIS A 195 8.51 9.04 -11.71
C HIS A 195 7.83 10.37 -11.45
N THR A 196 7.38 10.53 -10.21
CA THR A 196 6.74 11.76 -9.74
C THR A 196 7.37 12.29 -8.49
N PHE A 197 7.64 13.59 -8.46
CA PHE A 197 8.12 14.23 -7.24
C PHE A 197 6.95 14.56 -6.31
N PHE A 198 7.02 14.07 -5.08
CA PHE A 198 5.98 14.28 -4.08
C PHE A 198 5.77 15.77 -3.73
N PRO A 199 4.58 16.16 -3.25
CA PRO A 199 4.35 17.47 -2.65
C PRO A 199 5.34 17.75 -1.51
N GLY A 200 5.79 18.99 -1.42
CA GLY A 200 6.84 19.43 -0.49
C GLY A 200 8.27 19.21 -1.01
N HIS A 201 8.46 18.71 -2.24
CA HIS A 201 9.77 18.69 -2.88
C HIS A 201 10.25 20.11 -3.19
N SER A 202 11.56 20.29 -3.37
CA SER A 202 12.11 21.60 -3.75
C SER A 202 11.60 22.02 -5.13
N GLN A 203 10.99 23.19 -5.20
CA GLN A 203 10.64 23.86 -6.45
C GLN A 203 11.88 23.94 -7.38
N PRO A 204 11.74 23.70 -8.69
CA PRO A 204 10.48 23.66 -9.46
C PRO A 204 9.80 22.27 -9.54
N LEU A 205 10.44 21.19 -9.11
CA LEU A 205 9.97 19.82 -9.33
C LEU A 205 8.92 19.37 -8.32
N ASN A 206 8.05 20.25 -7.83
CA ASN A 206 7.16 19.91 -6.72
C ASN A 206 5.82 19.42 -7.24
N GLY A 207 5.56 18.11 -7.25
CA GLY A 207 4.37 17.52 -7.87
C GLY A 207 4.57 17.10 -9.33
N ASP A 208 5.73 17.43 -9.91
CA ASP A 208 6.02 17.19 -11.32
C ASP A 208 6.08 15.70 -11.65
N ILE A 209 5.53 15.35 -12.82
CA ILE A 209 5.42 13.98 -13.34
C ILE A 209 6.24 13.88 -14.61
N HIS A 210 7.22 12.97 -14.62
CA HIS A 210 8.08 12.73 -15.76
C HIS A 210 7.83 11.32 -16.31
N PHE A 211 7.69 11.20 -17.62
CA PHE A 211 7.57 9.95 -18.36
C PHE A 211 8.82 9.69 -19.19
N ASP A 212 9.30 8.44 -19.25
CA ASP A 212 10.41 8.07 -20.11
C ASP A 212 9.95 8.07 -21.59
N ASP A 213 10.45 9.00 -22.39
CA ASP A 213 10.12 9.12 -23.82
C ASP A 213 10.83 8.06 -24.68
N ALA A 214 11.71 7.25 -24.09
CA ALA A 214 12.32 6.12 -24.78
C ALA A 214 11.39 4.89 -24.84
N GLU A 215 10.28 4.92 -24.09
CA GLU A 215 9.25 3.89 -24.11
C GLU A 215 8.16 4.21 -25.14
N ASP A 216 7.64 3.18 -25.83
CA ASP A 216 6.57 3.37 -26.83
C ASP A 216 5.21 3.57 -26.13
N TRP A 217 4.71 4.80 -26.07
CA TRP A 217 3.46 5.13 -25.37
C TRP A 217 2.20 4.88 -26.19
N GLU A 218 1.18 4.30 -25.55
CA GLU A 218 -0.08 3.96 -26.19
C GLU A 218 -1.28 4.16 -25.26
N VAL A 219 -2.44 4.49 -25.86
CA VAL A 219 -3.73 4.64 -25.16
C VAL A 219 -4.76 3.59 -25.57
N ASP A 220 -4.48 2.83 -26.62
CA ASP A 220 -5.29 1.71 -27.07
C ASP A 220 -4.73 0.38 -26.54
N LEU A 221 -5.46 -0.24 -25.61
CA LEU A 221 -5.07 -1.48 -24.94
C LEU A 221 -4.82 -2.63 -25.90
N GLU A 222 -5.53 -2.69 -27.02
CA GLU A 222 -5.35 -3.78 -27.97
C GLU A 222 -3.99 -3.70 -28.66
N LYS A 223 -3.45 -2.48 -28.82
CA LYS A 223 -2.09 -2.28 -29.32
C LYS A 223 -1.04 -2.55 -28.25
N VAL A 224 -1.30 -2.20 -26.99
CA VAL A 224 -0.38 -2.53 -25.88
C VAL A 224 -0.12 -4.03 -25.81
N LYS A 225 -1.19 -4.84 -25.79
CA LYS A 225 -1.11 -6.31 -25.67
C LYS A 225 -0.39 -6.99 -26.84
N THR A 226 -0.39 -6.36 -28.02
CA THR A 226 0.08 -6.98 -29.28
C THR A 226 1.39 -6.40 -29.80
N HIS A 227 1.75 -5.18 -29.39
CA HIS A 227 2.91 -4.45 -29.92
C HIS A 227 3.90 -4.05 -28.84
N ASP A 228 3.79 -4.62 -27.63
CA ASP A 228 4.79 -4.42 -26.57
C ASP A 228 4.99 -2.94 -26.18
N ARG A 229 3.89 -2.18 -26.21
CA ARG A 229 3.83 -0.76 -25.87
C ARG A 229 3.54 -0.56 -24.38
N ARG A 230 3.57 0.68 -23.91
CA ARG A 230 3.23 1.05 -22.53
C ARG A 230 1.88 1.75 -22.48
N PHE A 231 1.02 1.29 -21.57
CA PHE A 231 -0.31 1.85 -21.41
C PHE A 231 -0.28 3.15 -20.62
N PHE A 232 -0.12 4.28 -21.34
CA PHE A 232 -0.02 5.62 -20.77
C PHE A 232 -1.11 5.97 -19.74
N PRO A 233 -2.41 5.69 -19.99
CA PRO A 233 -3.47 6.14 -19.08
C PRO A 233 -3.32 5.63 -17.64
N TYR A 234 -2.95 4.36 -17.45
CA TYR A 234 -2.80 3.78 -16.11
C TYR A 234 -1.57 4.32 -15.38
N VAL A 235 -0.42 4.38 -16.08
CA VAL A 235 0.82 4.95 -15.55
C VAL A 235 0.56 6.38 -15.07
N LEU A 236 -0.10 7.21 -15.88
CA LEU A 236 -0.44 8.57 -15.48
C LEU A 236 -1.34 8.64 -14.25
N ALA A 237 -2.38 7.81 -14.17
CA ALA A 237 -3.27 7.82 -13.02
C ALA A 237 -2.53 7.45 -11.73
N HIS A 238 -1.59 6.50 -11.79
CA HIS A 238 -0.71 6.13 -10.69
C HIS A 238 0.20 7.31 -10.28
N GLU A 239 0.91 7.90 -11.25
CA GLU A 239 1.80 9.04 -11.00
C GLU A 239 1.07 10.25 -10.39
N ILE A 240 -0.18 10.52 -10.79
CA ILE A 240 -1.01 11.55 -10.15
C ILE A 240 -1.22 11.24 -8.66
N GLY A 241 -1.34 9.98 -8.26
CA GLY A 241 -1.43 9.60 -6.84
C GLY A 241 -0.19 10.01 -6.06
N HIS A 242 1.02 9.85 -6.63
CA HIS A 242 2.26 10.38 -6.06
C HIS A 242 2.28 11.92 -6.01
N ALA A 243 1.79 12.59 -7.06
CA ALA A 243 1.64 14.06 -7.08
C ALA A 243 0.62 14.55 -6.04
N LEU A 244 -0.30 13.67 -5.62
CA LEU A 244 -1.22 13.90 -4.50
C LEU A 244 -0.64 13.46 -3.15
N GLY A 245 0.58 12.92 -3.11
CA GLY A 245 1.29 12.58 -1.89
C GLY A 245 1.16 11.14 -1.41
N LEU A 246 0.57 10.25 -2.21
CA LEU A 246 0.39 8.85 -1.87
C LEU A 246 1.64 8.03 -2.14
N GLN A 247 1.99 7.13 -1.23
CA GLN A 247 3.05 6.14 -1.44
C GLN A 247 2.48 4.89 -2.12
N HIS A 248 3.36 3.98 -2.51
CA HIS A 248 2.94 2.71 -3.06
C HIS A 248 2.09 1.90 -2.08
N SER A 249 1.05 1.27 -2.61
CA SER A 249 0.26 0.24 -1.92
C SER A 249 0.92 -1.13 -2.10
N ARG A 250 0.76 -2.00 -1.10
CA ARG A 250 1.15 -3.41 -1.19
C ARG A 250 0.09 -4.27 -1.88
N LYS A 251 -1.12 -3.76 -2.03
CA LYS A 251 -2.23 -4.49 -2.65
C LYS A 251 -2.03 -4.55 -4.16
N PRO A 252 -2.03 -5.73 -4.80
CA PRO A 252 -1.94 -5.85 -6.24
C PRO A 252 -3.07 -5.14 -7.01
N GLU A 253 -4.25 -5.04 -6.41
CA GLU A 253 -5.44 -4.42 -7.00
C GLU A 253 -5.52 -2.90 -6.87
N ALA A 254 -4.67 -2.29 -6.02
CA ALA A 254 -4.67 -0.85 -5.81
C ALA A 254 -4.00 -0.13 -6.99
N LEU A 255 -4.52 1.06 -7.35
CA LEU A 255 -3.90 1.88 -8.37
C LEU A 255 -2.47 2.25 -7.97
N MET A 256 -2.25 2.50 -6.68
CA MET A 256 -0.93 2.82 -6.14
C MET A 256 0.00 1.60 -6.00
N ASN A 257 -0.34 0.40 -6.49
CA ASN A 257 0.65 -0.67 -6.60
C ASN A 257 1.79 -0.25 -7.54
N PRO A 258 3.07 -0.50 -7.23
CA PRO A 258 4.19 -0.08 -8.06
C PRO A 258 4.21 -0.72 -9.45
N TYR A 259 3.59 -1.89 -9.61
CA TYR A 259 3.50 -2.58 -10.89
C TYR A 259 2.26 -2.10 -11.64
N TYR A 260 2.49 -1.57 -12.84
CA TYR A 260 1.40 -1.05 -13.65
C TYR A 260 0.50 -2.17 -14.18
N SER A 261 -0.79 -1.87 -14.29
CA SER A 261 -1.80 -2.71 -14.91
C SER A 261 -2.28 -2.09 -16.23
N ASP A 262 -2.88 -2.93 -17.07
CA ASP A 262 -3.48 -2.54 -18.34
C ASP A 262 -5.01 -2.35 -18.18
N THR A 263 -5.43 -1.63 -17.13
CA THR A 263 -6.86 -1.36 -16.86
C THR A 263 -7.27 0.01 -17.42
N PRO A 264 -8.25 0.09 -18.35
CA PRO A 264 -8.73 1.37 -18.87
C PRO A 264 -9.27 2.30 -17.77
N LEU A 265 -9.07 3.62 -17.90
CA LEU A 265 -9.50 4.60 -16.89
C LEU A 265 -11.01 4.65 -16.63
N ASP A 266 -11.82 4.28 -17.62
CA ASP A 266 -13.28 4.21 -17.51
C ASP A 266 -13.79 2.96 -16.79
N GLU A 267 -12.96 1.90 -16.75
CA GLU A 267 -13.22 0.67 -15.99
C GLU A 267 -12.53 0.68 -14.62
N LEU A 268 -11.49 1.51 -14.46
CA LEU A 268 -10.69 1.60 -13.25
C LEU A 268 -11.51 2.13 -12.07
N GLN A 269 -11.49 1.36 -10.98
CA GLN A 269 -12.01 1.76 -9.67
C GLN A 269 -10.85 1.89 -8.70
N LEU A 270 -10.72 3.05 -8.03
CA LEU A 270 -9.73 3.22 -6.96
C LEU A 270 -10.00 2.24 -5.82
N ASP A 271 -8.98 1.54 -5.35
CA ASP A 271 -9.10 0.66 -4.19
C ASP A 271 -9.43 1.48 -2.95
N ILE A 272 -10.06 0.86 -1.95
CA ILE A 272 -10.30 1.51 -0.68
C ILE A 272 -9.00 1.96 0.01
N ASP A 273 -7.87 1.31 -0.24
CA ASP A 273 -6.54 1.76 0.20
C ASP A 273 -6.16 3.10 -0.41
N ASP A 274 -6.32 3.26 -1.73
CA ASP A 274 -6.05 4.51 -2.45
C ASP A 274 -6.93 5.64 -1.90
N LYS A 275 -8.23 5.36 -1.76
CA LYS A 275 -9.23 6.31 -1.22
C LYS A 275 -8.93 6.67 0.23
N CYS A 276 -8.55 5.71 1.06
CA CYS A 276 -8.21 5.99 2.45
C CYS A 276 -6.90 6.75 2.59
N GLY A 277 -5.90 6.44 1.76
CA GLY A 277 -4.63 7.17 1.71
C GLY A 277 -4.88 8.66 1.43
N ILE A 278 -5.68 8.98 0.42
CA ILE A 278 -5.93 10.39 0.05
C ILE A 278 -6.76 11.14 1.10
N ASN A 279 -7.81 10.54 1.65
CA ASN A 279 -8.60 11.18 2.72
C ASN A 279 -7.78 11.33 4.00
N TRP A 280 -6.96 10.33 4.36
CA TRP A 280 -6.06 10.46 5.50
C TRP A 280 -5.08 11.63 5.31
N ASN A 281 -4.54 11.75 4.09
CA ASN A 281 -3.59 12.80 3.76
C ASN A 281 -4.23 14.19 3.88
N TYR A 282 -5.45 14.38 3.40
CA TYR A 282 -6.00 15.73 3.26
C TYR A 282 -7.19 16.08 4.14
N ALA A 283 -8.01 15.09 4.50
CA ALA A 283 -9.17 15.27 5.35
C ALA A 283 -8.95 14.83 6.81
N GLY A 284 -7.87 14.09 7.07
CA GLY A 284 -7.41 13.71 8.40
C GLY A 284 -7.72 12.25 8.77
N PRO A 285 -7.32 11.84 9.99
CA PRO A 285 -7.44 10.45 10.44
C PRO A 285 -8.91 10.02 10.56
N SER A 286 -9.17 8.75 10.27
CA SER A 286 -10.46 8.10 10.57
C SER A 286 -10.23 6.65 10.98
N ASP A 287 -11.07 6.14 11.89
CA ASP A 287 -10.95 4.75 12.38
C ASP A 287 -11.07 3.75 11.22
N PHE A 288 -12.02 3.95 10.32
CA PHE A 288 -12.19 3.09 9.15
C PHE A 288 -10.92 3.01 8.29
N CYS A 289 -10.29 4.15 7.97
CA CYS A 289 -9.07 4.15 7.18
C CYS A 289 -7.84 3.63 7.93
N LEU A 290 -7.80 3.78 9.26
CA LEU A 290 -6.80 3.11 10.08
C LEU A 290 -6.92 1.60 9.94
N PHE A 291 -8.15 1.05 10.00
CA PHE A 291 -8.37 -0.40 9.86
C PHE A 291 -8.10 -0.90 8.43
N VAL A 292 -8.44 -0.13 7.40
CA VAL A 292 -8.04 -0.42 6.00
C VAL A 292 -6.52 -0.48 5.88
N TRP A 293 -5.81 0.49 6.45
CA TRP A 293 -4.34 0.49 6.49
C TRP A 293 -3.77 -0.72 7.23
N LEU A 294 -4.37 -1.12 8.37
CA LEU A 294 -3.95 -2.33 9.08
C LEU A 294 -4.09 -3.59 8.24
N MET A 295 -5.17 -3.70 7.46
CA MET A 295 -5.38 -4.81 6.55
C MET A 295 -4.37 -4.81 5.39
N SER A 296 -3.92 -3.64 4.93
CA SER A 296 -3.01 -3.47 3.79
C SER A 296 -1.54 -3.64 4.17
N ASP A 297 -1.12 -3.03 5.28
CA ASP A 297 0.28 -2.92 5.66
C ASP A 297 0.70 -3.89 6.75
N VAL A 298 -0.13 -4.11 7.78
CA VAL A 298 0.24 -4.87 9.00
C VAL A 298 -0.06 -6.35 8.88
N ILE A 299 -1.12 -6.72 8.18
CA ILE A 299 -1.52 -8.11 8.00
C ILE A 299 -0.85 -8.68 6.75
N HIS A 300 -0.07 -9.75 6.91
CA HIS A 300 0.66 -10.38 5.81
C HIS A 300 -0.18 -11.45 5.14
N MET A 301 -0.52 -11.27 3.86
CA MET A 301 -1.40 -12.19 3.14
C MET A 301 -0.66 -13.42 2.59
N ARG A 302 -0.39 -14.43 3.42
CA ARG A 302 0.32 -15.67 3.01
C ARG A 302 -0.53 -16.63 2.17
N LYS A 303 -0.72 -16.35 0.89
CA LYS A 303 -1.31 -17.34 -0.02
C LYS A 303 -0.38 -18.57 -0.12
N ASN A 304 -0.85 -19.74 0.32
CA ASN A 304 -0.20 -21.01 0.00
C ASN A 304 -0.43 -21.33 -1.48
N ASN A 305 0.58 -21.98 -2.07
CA ASN A 305 0.71 -22.37 -3.47
C ASN A 305 -0.56 -22.99 -4.10
N SER A 306 -0.64 -22.82 -5.44
CA SER A 306 -1.62 -23.35 -6.40
C SER A 306 -2.96 -22.60 -6.51
N ASP A 307 -2.94 -21.44 -7.15
CA ASP A 307 -3.93 -21.02 -8.16
C ASP A 307 -3.72 -19.53 -8.46
N TYR A 308 -2.72 -19.26 -9.30
CA TYR A 308 -2.63 -18.03 -10.07
C TYR A 308 -2.93 -18.40 -11.53
N HIS A 309 -4.18 -18.81 -11.78
CA HIS A 309 -4.69 -18.87 -13.14
C HIS A 309 -5.25 -17.49 -13.51
N HIS A 310 -4.55 -16.83 -14.43
CA HIS A 310 -5.10 -15.76 -15.27
C HIS A 310 -6.49 -16.13 -15.76
N VAL A 311 -7.52 -15.37 -15.37
CA VAL A 311 -8.79 -15.34 -16.10
C VAL A 311 -9.35 -13.93 -16.06
N TYR A 312 -9.04 -13.13 -17.09
CA TYR A 312 -10.03 -12.23 -17.66
C TYR A 312 -11.18 -13.12 -18.16
N SER A 313 -12.35 -13.04 -17.53
CA SER A 313 -13.59 -13.49 -18.14
C SER A 313 -14.76 -12.73 -17.54
N SER A 314 -15.64 -12.30 -18.43
CA SER A 314 -16.89 -11.62 -18.16
C SER A 314 -17.90 -12.48 -17.42
N ASP A 315 -18.89 -11.78 -16.85
CA ASP A 315 -20.27 -12.19 -16.52
C ASP A 315 -20.55 -13.07 -15.29
N HIS A 316 -21.11 -12.45 -14.24
CA HIS A 316 -22.55 -12.52 -13.89
C HIS A 316 -22.82 -12.02 -12.45
N ILE A 317 -23.94 -11.32 -12.28
CA ILE A 317 -24.44 -10.76 -11.01
C ILE A 317 -24.94 -11.90 -10.11
N LEU A 318 -24.12 -12.32 -9.14
CA LEU A 318 -24.53 -13.22 -8.05
C LEU A 318 -25.12 -12.44 -6.85
N PRO A 319 -26.09 -13.01 -6.10
CA PRO A 319 -26.72 -12.36 -4.95
C PRO A 319 -25.73 -12.02 -3.82
N SER A 320 -25.99 -10.91 -3.13
CA SER A 320 -25.13 -10.25 -2.14
C SER A 320 -24.59 -11.14 -1.02
N ASN A 321 -25.38 -12.11 -0.54
CA ASN A 321 -25.01 -12.94 0.61
C ASN A 321 -24.01 -14.06 0.26
N GLU A 322 -23.97 -14.49 -1.01
CA GLU A 322 -23.04 -15.52 -1.48
C GLU A 322 -21.69 -14.92 -1.87
N ARG A 323 -21.68 -13.66 -2.35
CA ARG A 323 -20.46 -12.85 -2.55
C ARG A 323 -19.67 -12.66 -1.26
N ILE A 324 -20.35 -12.41 -0.14
CA ILE A 324 -19.72 -12.24 1.18
C ILE A 324 -19.09 -13.55 1.66
N ARG A 325 -19.76 -14.70 1.49
CA ARG A 325 -19.18 -16.02 1.84
C ARG A 325 -17.95 -16.38 0.99
N LYS A 326 -17.99 -16.16 -0.33
CA LYS A 326 -16.85 -16.42 -1.22
C LYS A 326 -15.69 -15.43 -1.01
N LYS A 327 -15.98 -14.18 -0.65
CA LYS A 327 -14.99 -13.15 -0.32
C LYS A 327 -14.45 -13.27 1.13
N LEU A 328 -15.16 -13.88 2.08
CA LEU A 328 -14.66 -14.10 3.45
C LEU A 328 -13.60 -15.22 3.56
N ASN A 329 -13.35 -15.97 2.47
CA ASN A 329 -12.13 -16.78 2.32
C ASN A 329 -10.84 -15.92 2.26
N ILE A 330 -10.95 -14.59 2.26
CA ILE A 330 -9.79 -13.69 2.38
C ILE A 330 -8.98 -13.98 3.65
N LEU A 331 -9.60 -14.43 4.76
CA LEU A 331 -8.88 -14.64 6.03
C LEU A 331 -8.33 -16.06 6.25
N SER A 332 -8.74 -17.05 5.45
CA SER A 332 -8.33 -18.45 5.66
C SER A 332 -6.85 -18.65 5.41
N ASP A 333 -6.29 -17.95 4.42
CA ASP A 333 -4.90 -18.05 3.99
C ASP A 333 -4.05 -16.85 4.41
N VAL A 334 -4.47 -16.08 5.41
CA VAL A 334 -3.74 -14.87 5.83
C VAL A 334 -3.02 -15.10 7.15
N SER A 335 -1.74 -14.71 7.19
CA SER A 335 -0.93 -14.76 8.40
C SER A 335 -1.20 -13.50 9.22
N ILE A 336 -1.99 -13.67 10.28
CA ILE A 336 -2.30 -12.60 11.23
C ILE A 336 -1.23 -12.62 12.34
N PRO A 337 -0.45 -11.55 12.54
CA PRO A 337 0.49 -11.45 13.65
C PRO A 337 -0.24 -11.47 15.00
N ARG A 338 0.30 -12.22 15.97
CA ARG A 338 -0.17 -12.17 17.36
C ARG A 338 0.60 -11.10 18.11
N CYS A 339 -0.06 -10.16 18.78
CA CYS A 339 0.62 -9.34 19.79
C CYS A 339 0.79 -10.14 21.08
N THR A 340 2.02 -10.33 21.54
CA THR A 340 2.30 -10.93 22.84
C THR A 340 3.28 -10.05 23.61
N ARG A 341 3.37 -10.24 24.93
CA ARG A 341 4.34 -9.50 25.77
C ARG A 341 5.80 -9.78 25.43
N THR A 342 6.05 -10.85 24.69
CA THR A 342 7.38 -11.39 24.39
C THR A 342 7.83 -11.10 22.97
N ASN A 343 6.97 -10.51 22.14
CA ASN A 343 7.30 -10.19 20.75
C ASN A 343 7.22 -8.69 20.47
N ASP A 344 7.84 -8.28 19.36
CA ASP A 344 8.02 -6.87 19.02
C ASP A 344 6.87 -6.30 18.17
N VAL A 345 5.73 -6.99 18.08
CA VAL A 345 4.62 -6.61 17.18
C VAL A 345 4.04 -5.25 17.57
N GLU A 346 3.82 -4.99 18.85
CA GLU A 346 3.33 -3.68 19.34
C GLU A 346 4.34 -2.56 19.02
N GLN A 347 5.62 -2.79 19.28
CA GLN A 347 6.69 -1.81 18.99
C GLN A 347 6.84 -1.55 17.49
N PHE A 348 6.61 -2.58 16.66
CA PHE A 348 6.61 -2.45 15.21
C PHE A 348 5.40 -1.65 14.72
N ALA A 349 4.21 -1.90 15.29
CA ALA A 349 3.01 -1.13 15.03
C ALA A 349 3.20 0.34 15.42
N GLU A 350 3.74 0.64 16.60
CA GLU A 350 4.07 2.00 17.05
C GLU A 350 4.98 2.71 16.04
N LYS A 351 6.09 2.08 15.64
CA LYS A 351 7.03 2.65 14.66
C LYS A 351 6.36 2.93 13.31
N ARG A 352 5.47 2.07 12.86
CA ARG A 352 4.74 2.26 11.60
C ARG A 352 3.67 3.34 11.70
N LEU A 353 2.89 3.40 12.78
CA LEU A 353 1.94 4.48 13.03
C LEU A 353 2.64 5.84 13.01
N HIS A 354 3.80 5.94 13.63
CA HIS A 354 4.60 7.16 13.62
C HIS A 354 5.17 7.50 12.24
N ARG A 355 5.72 6.53 11.51
CA ARG A 355 6.45 6.78 10.26
C ARG A 355 5.58 6.85 9.01
N MET A 356 4.53 6.05 8.94
CA MET A 356 3.66 5.90 7.77
C MET A 356 2.42 6.77 7.92
N LEU A 357 1.78 6.75 9.10
CA LEU A 357 0.55 7.50 9.36
C LEU A 357 0.77 8.83 10.11
N GLN A 358 2.04 9.16 10.40
CA GLN A 358 2.47 10.44 10.99
C GLN A 358 1.87 10.73 12.38
N PHE A 359 1.54 9.68 13.14
CA PHE A 359 1.10 9.84 14.53
C PHE A 359 2.24 10.48 15.35
N PRO A 360 1.96 11.50 16.18
CA PRO A 360 2.87 11.93 17.22
C PRO A 360 3.32 10.73 18.08
N PRO A 361 4.58 10.70 18.57
CA PRO A 361 5.11 9.53 19.27
C PRO A 361 4.22 8.99 20.39
N GLU A 362 3.66 9.89 21.20
CA GLU A 362 2.74 9.52 22.28
C GLU A 362 1.44 8.88 21.77
N GLU A 363 0.90 9.37 20.65
CA GLU A 363 -0.30 8.83 20.04
C GLU A 363 -0.02 7.48 19.37
N ALA A 364 1.12 7.35 18.69
CA ALA A 364 1.53 6.09 18.06
C ALA A 364 1.61 4.95 19.08
N LYS A 365 2.09 5.26 20.30
CA LYS A 365 2.15 4.31 21.42
C LYS A 365 0.78 3.95 22.01
N ILE A 366 -0.17 4.88 21.98
CA ILE A 366 -1.54 4.58 22.41
C ILE A 366 -2.23 3.71 21.36
N PHE A 367 -2.12 4.09 20.09
CA PHE A 367 -2.76 3.38 18.98
C PHE A 367 -2.11 2.04 18.67
N SER A 368 -0.85 1.79 19.01
CA SER A 368 -0.24 0.45 18.89
C SER A 368 -1.01 -0.60 19.70
N ARG A 369 -1.63 -0.21 20.82
CA ARG A 369 -2.52 -1.08 21.60
C ARG A 369 -3.83 -1.37 20.87
N VAL A 370 -4.40 -0.36 20.20
CA VAL A 370 -5.58 -0.54 19.34
C VAL A 370 -5.27 -1.53 18.22
N VAL A 371 -4.08 -1.45 17.61
CA VAL A 371 -3.61 -2.45 16.63
C VAL A 371 -3.59 -3.85 17.23
N CYS A 372 -3.05 -4.01 18.43
CA CYS A 372 -3.02 -5.31 19.09
C CYS A 372 -4.42 -5.84 19.45
N ASN A 373 -5.33 -4.99 19.90
CA ASN A 373 -6.72 -5.36 20.14
C ASN A 373 -7.42 -5.78 18.84
N PHE A 374 -7.20 -5.05 17.74
CA PHE A 374 -7.72 -5.40 16.42
C PHE A 374 -7.20 -6.76 15.95
N LEU A 375 -5.89 -7.03 16.06
CA LEU A 375 -5.30 -8.33 15.70
C LEU A 375 -5.84 -9.48 16.56
N ALA A 376 -6.01 -9.25 17.87
CA ALA A 376 -6.60 -10.22 18.78
C ALA A 376 -8.07 -10.53 18.41
N GLY A 377 -8.88 -9.49 18.20
CA GLY A 377 -10.25 -9.61 17.73
C GLY A 377 -10.35 -10.35 16.39
N LEU A 378 -9.44 -10.07 15.45
CA LEU A 378 -9.42 -10.72 14.15
C LEU A 378 -9.12 -12.23 14.26
N HIS A 379 -8.24 -12.63 15.20
CA HIS A 379 -8.02 -14.04 15.50
C HIS A 379 -9.27 -14.73 16.05
N VAL A 380 -9.99 -14.08 16.96
CA VAL A 380 -11.25 -14.59 17.52
C VAL A 380 -12.30 -14.72 16.42
N TYR A 381 -12.50 -13.66 15.63
CA TYR A 381 -13.41 -13.65 14.49
C TYR A 381 -13.11 -14.77 13.49
N ARG A 382 -11.83 -14.98 13.15
CA ARG A 382 -11.41 -16.09 12.27
C ARG A 382 -11.74 -17.45 12.88
N ALA A 383 -11.48 -17.65 14.18
CA ALA A 383 -11.77 -18.90 14.86
C ALA A 383 -13.28 -19.19 14.95
N GLU A 384 -14.11 -18.19 15.23
CA GLU A 384 -15.57 -18.34 15.24
C GLU A 384 -16.13 -18.67 13.86
N ARG A 385 -15.59 -18.04 12.80
CA ARG A 385 -15.97 -18.32 11.42
C ARG A 385 -15.52 -19.72 10.98
N ALA A 386 -14.33 -20.17 11.40
CA ALA A 386 -13.87 -21.55 11.20
C ALA A 386 -14.81 -22.56 11.90
N LYS A 387 -15.14 -22.34 13.18
CA LYS A 387 -16.12 -23.18 13.91
C LYS A 387 -17.50 -23.22 13.25
N LYS A 388 -17.95 -22.12 12.62
CA LYS A 388 -19.20 -22.08 11.82
C LYS A 388 -19.07 -22.79 10.46
N ALA A 389 -17.87 -22.94 9.93
CA ALA A 389 -17.57 -23.67 8.71
C ALA A 389 -17.34 -25.18 8.95
N GLU A 390 -16.90 -25.56 10.17
CA GLU A 390 -16.48 -26.90 10.54
C GLU A 390 -17.59 -27.71 11.24
N ASN A 391 -18.37 -28.41 10.42
CA ASN A 391 -18.66 -29.82 10.69
C ASN A 391 -17.45 -30.69 10.23
N ASP A 392 -16.21 -30.26 10.48
CA ASP A 392 -14.96 -30.89 10.02
C ASP A 392 -14.09 -31.30 11.23
N PRO A 393 -13.78 -32.60 11.42
CA PRO A 393 -13.22 -33.13 12.66
C PRO A 393 -11.72 -32.94 12.92
N ASP A 394 -10.95 -32.23 12.10
CA ASP A 394 -9.48 -32.12 12.25
C ASP A 394 -8.92 -30.75 12.70
N PHE A 395 -9.78 -29.81 13.12
CA PHE A 395 -9.35 -28.49 13.60
C PHE A 395 -9.21 -28.44 15.13
N GLN A 396 -7.99 -28.20 15.63
CA GLN A 396 -7.74 -28.01 17.07
C GLN A 396 -7.54 -26.53 17.44
N TYR A 397 -8.45 -26.05 18.29
CA TYR A 397 -8.47 -24.74 18.93
C TYR A 397 -7.61 -24.73 20.20
N GLU A 398 -6.59 -23.86 20.30
CA GLU A 398 -5.86 -23.65 21.56
C GLU A 398 -6.43 -22.45 22.35
N GLU A 399 -7.01 -22.77 23.50
CA GLU A 399 -7.74 -21.92 24.46
C GLU A 399 -6.84 -20.98 25.29
N THR A 400 -5.62 -20.68 24.84
CA THR A 400 -4.59 -19.97 25.62
C THR A 400 -4.67 -18.44 25.53
N ILE A 401 -5.43 -17.87 24.60
CA ILE A 401 -5.41 -16.43 24.27
C ILE A 401 -6.24 -15.57 25.26
N GLU A 402 -7.34 -16.11 25.82
CA GLU A 402 -8.19 -15.36 26.77
C GLU A 402 -7.50 -15.03 28.11
N LYS A 403 -6.52 -15.85 28.52
CA LYS A 403 -5.86 -15.71 29.83
C LYS A 403 -4.76 -14.64 29.87
N GLU A 404 -4.18 -14.24 28.73
CA GLU A 404 -3.10 -13.24 28.71
C GLU A 404 -3.61 -11.78 28.73
N PHE A 405 -4.87 -11.54 28.31
CA PHE A 405 -5.41 -10.20 28.07
C PHE A 405 -5.89 -9.44 29.31
N HIS A 406 -6.20 -10.14 30.42
CA HIS A 406 -6.75 -9.51 31.64
C HIS A 406 -5.73 -8.67 32.44
N SER A 407 -4.43 -8.71 32.11
CA SER A 407 -3.38 -8.00 32.88
C SER A 407 -3.07 -6.57 32.40
N VAL A 408 -3.56 -6.17 31.22
CA VAL A 408 -3.21 -4.88 30.57
C VAL A 408 -4.19 -3.75 30.91
N SER A 409 -5.39 -4.09 31.41
CA SER A 409 -6.47 -3.13 31.70
C SER A 409 -6.20 -2.11 32.82
N LYS A 410 -5.07 -2.20 33.53
CA LYS A 410 -4.84 -1.44 34.78
C LYS A 410 -3.98 -0.17 34.65
N THR A 411 -3.54 0.20 33.45
CA THR A 411 -2.50 1.25 33.26
C THR A 411 -2.95 2.45 32.41
N VAL A 412 -4.25 2.56 32.06
CA VAL A 412 -4.74 3.57 31.10
C VAL A 412 -5.29 4.85 31.78
N SER A 413 -5.32 4.93 33.12
CA SER A 413 -5.98 6.05 33.82
C SER A 413 -5.14 7.31 34.07
N GLU A 414 -3.90 7.43 33.59
CA GLU A 414 -2.98 8.44 34.16
C GLU A 414 -2.32 9.46 33.22
N PHE A 415 -2.54 9.45 31.90
CA PHE A 415 -1.77 10.37 31.04
C PHE A 415 -2.62 11.10 30.00
N SER A 416 -3.06 12.30 30.39
CA SER A 416 -3.61 13.34 29.53
C SER A 416 -2.66 14.53 29.55
N HIS A 417 -2.16 14.96 28.39
CA HIS A 417 -2.17 16.37 27.94
C HIS A 417 -1.44 16.64 26.59
N SER A 418 -2.20 17.20 25.63
CA SER A 418 -1.85 17.93 24.39
C SER A 418 -1.24 17.12 23.22
N SER A 419 -1.73 17.16 21.96
CA SER A 419 -2.28 18.24 21.10
C SER A 419 -3.76 18.06 20.71
N ALA A 420 -4.51 19.15 20.59
CA ALA A 420 -5.66 19.32 21.46
C ALA A 420 -7.05 19.54 20.82
N ASN A 421 -7.29 19.27 19.53
CA ASN A 421 -8.64 19.49 18.96
C ASN A 421 -9.32 18.23 18.41
N SER A 422 -8.68 17.43 17.55
CA SER A 422 -9.24 16.13 17.10
C SER A 422 -9.23 15.10 18.23
N ILE A 423 -8.14 15.02 18.97
CA ILE A 423 -7.96 14.11 20.10
C ILE A 423 -8.76 14.57 21.31
N ARG A 424 -8.89 15.88 21.56
CA ARG A 424 -9.90 16.33 22.55
C ARG A 424 -11.29 15.99 22.09
N ARG A 425 -11.62 16.06 20.80
CA ARG A 425 -12.95 15.66 20.33
C ARG A 425 -13.17 14.17 20.52
N MET A 426 -12.23 13.31 20.11
CA MET A 426 -12.34 11.86 20.23
C MET A 426 -12.20 11.37 21.67
N ALA A 427 -11.35 11.99 22.50
CA ALA A 427 -11.22 11.68 23.92
C ALA A 427 -12.39 12.23 24.74
N ARG A 428 -12.93 13.40 24.41
CA ARG A 428 -14.16 13.94 25.03
C ARG A 428 -15.39 13.16 24.57
N GLN A 429 -15.39 12.69 23.32
CA GLN A 429 -16.39 11.76 22.82
C GLN A 429 -16.25 10.40 23.49
N ALA A 430 -15.03 9.91 23.74
CA ALA A 430 -14.78 8.72 24.53
C ALA A 430 -15.18 8.89 26.01
N GLU A 431 -14.96 10.05 26.62
CA GLU A 431 -15.44 10.40 27.97
C GLU A 431 -16.98 10.50 28.03
N GLU A 432 -17.61 11.09 27.00
CA GLU A 432 -19.07 11.12 26.82
C GLU A 432 -19.63 9.71 26.57
N ASP A 433 -18.96 8.87 25.78
CA ASP A 433 -19.36 7.50 25.46
C ASP A 433 -19.14 6.55 26.66
N GLN A 434 -18.10 6.78 27.49
CA GLN A 434 -17.92 6.12 28.79
C GLN A 434 -19.05 6.47 29.75
N SER A 435 -19.52 7.72 29.75
CA SER A 435 -20.71 8.13 30.51
C SER A 435 -22.00 7.49 29.98
N GLN A 436 -22.00 7.04 28.72
CA GLN A 436 -23.13 6.42 28.01
C GLN A 436 -23.03 4.89 27.84
N HIS A 437 -22.05 4.20 28.47
CA HIS A 437 -21.83 2.74 28.35
C HIS A 437 -21.61 2.23 26.90
N LYS A 438 -21.12 3.07 25.98
CA LYS A 438 -20.76 2.61 24.63
C LYS A 438 -19.29 2.16 24.60
N PRO A 439 -18.99 0.95 24.09
CA PRO A 439 -17.61 0.50 23.95
C PRO A 439 -16.86 1.37 22.93
N ASN A 440 -15.63 1.76 23.25
CA ASN A 440 -14.74 2.58 22.43
C ASN A 440 -13.56 1.75 21.89
N ILE A 441 -12.85 2.25 20.87
CA ILE A 441 -11.77 1.52 20.17
C ILE A 441 -10.60 1.08 21.08
N PHE A 442 -10.47 1.64 22.28
CA PHE A 442 -9.45 1.27 23.27
C PHE A 442 -9.91 0.12 24.18
N ASP A 443 -11.21 -0.21 24.16
CA ASP A 443 -11.74 -1.32 24.94
C ASP A 443 -11.27 -2.67 24.34
N PRO A 444 -10.77 -3.62 25.16
CA PRO A 444 -10.30 -4.92 24.67
C PRO A 444 -11.33 -5.72 23.88
N ASN A 445 -12.61 -5.51 24.17
CA ASN A 445 -13.71 -6.24 23.56
C ASN A 445 -14.39 -5.47 22.42
N TYR A 446 -13.86 -4.31 22.02
CA TYR A 446 -14.43 -3.50 20.93
C TYR A 446 -14.40 -4.23 19.58
N PHE A 447 -13.32 -4.96 19.31
CA PHE A 447 -13.12 -5.69 18.06
C PHE A 447 -13.74 -7.09 18.15
N ASP A 448 -15.07 -7.14 18.21
CA ASP A 448 -15.85 -8.36 18.22
C ASP A 448 -16.32 -8.78 16.81
N ALA A 449 -17.09 -9.87 16.74
CA ALA A 449 -17.59 -10.38 15.47
C ALA A 449 -18.53 -9.40 14.74
N GLU A 450 -19.30 -8.59 15.46
CA GLU A 450 -20.21 -7.60 14.86
C GLU A 450 -19.41 -6.47 14.21
N PHE A 451 -18.36 -5.99 14.89
CA PHE A 451 -17.42 -5.03 14.31
C PHE A 451 -16.84 -5.55 12.99
N PHE A 452 -16.28 -6.77 12.98
CA PHE A 452 -15.65 -7.31 11.76
C PHE A 452 -16.65 -7.57 10.64
N ASP A 453 -17.86 -8.04 10.96
CA ASP A 453 -18.92 -8.20 9.96
C ASP A 453 -19.27 -6.84 9.32
N GLY A 454 -19.45 -5.80 10.13
CA GLY A 454 -19.69 -4.44 9.65
C GLY A 454 -18.53 -3.91 8.79
N PHE A 455 -17.31 -4.02 9.31
CA PHE A 455 -16.09 -3.57 8.64
C PHE A 455 -15.89 -4.26 7.28
N PHE A 456 -15.94 -5.59 7.22
CA PHE A 456 -15.74 -6.32 5.97
C PHE A 456 -16.88 -6.11 4.98
N ASN A 457 -18.13 -5.99 5.44
CA ASN A 457 -19.23 -5.64 4.55
C ASN A 457 -19.00 -4.28 3.88
N GLN A 458 -18.58 -3.29 4.65
CA GLN A 458 -18.27 -1.97 4.12
C GLN A 458 -17.05 -2.00 3.19
N TYR A 459 -15.96 -2.65 3.61
CA TYR A 459 -14.74 -2.82 2.82
C TYR A 459 -15.04 -3.46 1.46
N LEU A 460 -15.81 -4.55 1.44
CA LEU A 460 -16.14 -5.28 0.21
C LEU A 460 -17.12 -4.54 -0.70
N GLN A 461 -18.02 -3.73 -0.15
CA GLN A 461 -18.90 -2.86 -0.93
C GLN A 461 -18.11 -1.77 -1.65
N LEU A 462 -17.11 -1.19 -0.97
CA LEU A 462 -16.30 -0.10 -1.51
C LEU A 462 -15.23 -0.57 -2.52
N ASN A 463 -14.87 -1.85 -2.47
CA ASN A 463 -14.00 -2.55 -3.43
C ASN A 463 -14.75 -3.37 -4.48
N GLY A 464 -16.08 -3.25 -4.56
CA GLY A 464 -16.92 -4.23 -5.26
C GLY A 464 -18.12 -3.65 -6.02
N GLN A 465 -17.95 -2.49 -6.64
CA GLN A 465 -18.83 -2.02 -7.70
C GLN A 465 -18.13 -2.08 -9.05
#